data_AF-A0A2D9YD59-F1
#
_entry.id   AF-A0A2D9YD59-F1
#
_cell.length_a   1.000
_cell.length_b   1.000
_cell.length_c   1.000
_cell.angle_alpha   90.00
_cell.angle_beta   90.00
_cell.angle_gamma   90.00
#
_symmetry.space_group_name_H-M   'P 1'
#
loop_
_entity.id
_entity.type
_entity.pdbx_description
1 polymer ?
#
loop_
_entity_poly.entity_id
_entity_poly.type
_entity_poly.pdbx_seq_one_letter_code
_entity_poly.pdbx_strand_id
1 'polypeptide(L)'
;MLKIRKILLICLITCSIIWVIGSVITVSFTWEKFSSSTLKTYSNQKLKCKTLYYETASRERCLTIMELENFQTKSIGIFNRVLIIISLPSIALMIFYFFDKKDNTAKKRTRKK
;
A
#
# COMPACT_ATOMS: atom_id res chain seq x y z
N MET A 1 7.12 -30.81 17.47
CA MET A 1 6.57 -29.43 17.29
C MET A 1 7.62 -28.38 16.93
N LEU A 2 8.79 -28.29 17.59
CA LEU A 2 9.76 -27.21 17.34
C LEU A 2 10.29 -27.15 15.88
N LYS A 3 10.55 -28.31 15.25
CA LYS A 3 11.00 -28.39 13.85
C LYS A 3 9.95 -27.88 12.86
N ILE A 4 8.67 -28.25 13.05
CA ILE A 4 7.56 -27.83 12.18
C ILE A 4 7.37 -26.30 12.21
N ARG A 5 7.52 -25.66 13.39
CA ARG A 5 7.42 -24.19 13.50
C ARG A 5 8.54 -23.46 12.78
N LYS A 6 9.77 -23.98 12.85
CA LYS A 6 10.91 -23.40 12.11
C LYS A 6 10.70 -23.52 10.60
N ILE A 7 10.20 -24.66 10.13
CA ILE A 7 9.88 -24.87 8.71
C ILE A 7 8.76 -23.92 8.27
N LEU A 8 7.69 -23.80 9.05
CA LEU A 8 6.58 -22.87 8.76
C LEU A 8 7.05 -21.41 8.72
N LEU A 9 7.91 -21.00 9.66
CA LEU A 9 8.49 -19.66 9.70
C LEU A 9 9.35 -19.39 8.45
N ILE A 10 10.20 -20.35 8.06
CA ILE A 10 11.02 -20.22 6.85
C ILE A 10 10.14 -20.08 5.61
N CYS A 11 9.09 -20.90 5.47
CA CYS A 11 8.12 -20.78 4.37
C CYS A 11 7.42 -19.42 4.35
N LEU A 12 6.97 -18.92 5.51
CA LEU A 12 6.31 -17.61 5.59
C LEU A 12 7.28 -16.48 5.20
N ILE A 13 8.54 -16.56 5.62
CA ILE A 13 9.58 -15.59 5.26
C ILE A 13 9.86 -15.63 3.76
N THR A 14 10.09 -16.81 3.18
CA THR A 14 10.38 -16.93 1.74
C THR A 14 9.21 -16.46 0.88
N CYS A 15 7.97 -16.84 1.22
CA CYS A 15 6.78 -16.33 0.54
C CYS A 15 6.64 -14.81 0.67
N SER A 16 6.93 -14.24 1.84
CA SER A 16 6.89 -12.79 2.06
C SER A 16 7.92 -12.06 1.21
N ILE A 17 9.14 -12.60 1.10
CA ILE A 17 10.20 -12.02 0.27
C ILE A 17 9.80 -12.03 -1.20
N ILE A 18 9.32 -13.18 -1.71
CA ILE A 18 8.86 -13.30 -3.10
C ILE A 18 7.72 -12.30 -3.38
N TRP A 19 6.78 -12.17 -2.44
CA TRP A 19 5.68 -11.23 -2.55
C TRP A 19 6.14 -9.78 -2.61
N VAL A 20 7.05 -9.37 -1.71
CA VAL A 20 7.57 -8.00 -1.67
C VAL A 20 8.28 -7.67 -2.97
N ILE A 21 9.14 -8.55 -3.47
CA ILE A 21 9.86 -8.36 -4.73
C ILE A 21 8.87 -8.22 -5.90
N GLY A 22 7.93 -9.17 -6.02
CA GLY A 22 6.92 -9.14 -7.07
C GLY A 22 6.04 -7.88 -7.01
N SER A 23 5.60 -7.51 -5.81
CA SER A 23 4.77 -6.32 -5.58
C SER A 23 5.51 -5.04 -5.95
N VAL A 24 6.79 -4.89 -5.56
CA VAL A 24 7.60 -3.72 -5.90
C VAL A 24 7.73 -3.57 -7.42
N ILE A 25 7.97 -4.67 -8.14
CA ILE A 25 8.07 -4.65 -9.60
C ILE A 25 6.73 -4.22 -10.22
N THR A 26 5.62 -4.86 -9.86
CA THR A 26 4.29 -4.54 -10.40
C THR A 26 3.86 -3.11 -10.06
N VAL A 27 4.13 -2.66 -8.84
CA VAL A 27 3.85 -1.28 -8.39
C VAL A 27 4.67 -0.27 -9.19
N SER A 28 5.94 -0.56 -9.50
CA SER A 28 6.80 0.33 -10.28
C SER A 28 6.28 0.49 -11.71
N PHE A 29 5.91 -0.60 -12.37
CA PHE A 29 5.31 -0.55 -13.72
C PHE A 29 3.97 0.19 -13.76
N THR A 30 3.12 -0.04 -12.76
CA THR A 30 1.83 0.66 -12.68
C THR A 30 1.98 2.13 -12.29
N TRP A 31 3.03 2.48 -11.54
CA TRP A 31 3.35 3.88 -11.20
C TRP A 31 3.72 4.69 -12.43
N GLU A 32 4.55 4.15 -13.32
CA GLU A 32 4.95 4.83 -14.54
C GLU A 32 3.74 5.16 -15.44
N LYS A 33 2.82 4.20 -15.58
CA LYS A 33 1.54 4.40 -16.29
C LYS A 33 0.61 5.40 -15.58
N PHE A 34 0.56 5.36 -14.26
CA PHE A 34 -0.27 6.27 -13.46
C PHE A 34 0.27 7.70 -13.50
N SER A 35 1.58 7.89 -13.36
CA SER A 35 2.23 9.20 -13.37
C SER A 35 2.03 9.91 -14.71
N SER A 36 2.27 9.21 -15.81
CA SER A 36 2.11 9.77 -17.17
C SER A 36 0.66 10.15 -17.50
N SER A 37 -0.31 9.27 -17.19
CA SER A 37 -1.73 9.56 -17.42
C SER A 37 -2.26 10.69 -16.52
N THR A 38 -1.92 10.68 -15.24
CA THR A 38 -2.35 11.70 -14.28
C THR A 38 -1.80 13.08 -14.66
N LEU A 39 -0.54 13.16 -15.10
CA LEU A 39 0.07 14.41 -15.55
C LEU A 39 -0.69 15.01 -16.75
N LYS A 40 -1.10 14.16 -17.71
CA LYS A 40 -1.87 14.57 -18.89
C LYS A 40 -3.29 15.02 -18.54
N THR A 41 -3.95 14.35 -17.60
CA THR A 41 -5.27 14.78 -17.11
C THR A 41 -5.18 16.13 -16.41
N TYR A 42 -4.16 16.31 -15.58
CA TYR A 42 -3.94 17.54 -14.84
C TYR A 42 -3.62 18.73 -15.75
N SER A 43 -2.79 18.53 -16.78
CA SER A 43 -2.50 19.59 -17.75
C SER A 43 -3.75 20.03 -18.51
N ASN A 44 -4.62 19.08 -18.90
CA ASN A 44 -5.89 19.38 -19.55
C ASN A 44 -6.86 20.13 -18.62
N GLN A 45 -6.98 19.72 -17.36
CA GLN A 45 -7.82 20.41 -16.38
C GLN A 45 -7.29 21.82 -16.06
N LYS A 46 -5.96 21.99 -16.02
CA LYS A 46 -5.32 23.31 -15.87
C LYS A 46 -5.64 24.24 -17.02
N LEU A 47 -5.67 23.72 -18.25
CA LEU A 47 -6.11 24.49 -19.41
C LEU A 47 -7.58 24.90 -19.26
N LYS A 48 -8.46 23.98 -18.84
CA LYS A 48 -9.88 24.26 -18.60
C LYS A 48 -10.11 25.36 -17.55
N CYS A 49 -9.42 25.33 -16.40
CA CYS A 49 -9.52 26.40 -15.40
C CYS A 49 -9.14 27.77 -15.99
N LYS A 50 -8.14 27.82 -16.88
CA LYS A 50 -7.73 29.07 -17.52
C LYS A 50 -8.75 29.56 -18.55
N THR A 51 -9.40 28.67 -19.29
CA THR A 51 -10.36 29.06 -20.34
C THR A 51 -11.75 29.36 -19.80
N LEU A 52 -12.20 28.69 -18.72
CA LEU A 52 -13.53 28.88 -18.13
C LEU A 52 -13.63 30.11 -17.23
N TYR A 53 -12.56 30.47 -16.51
CA TYR A 53 -12.57 31.59 -15.58
C TYR A 53 -11.78 32.77 -16.13
N TYR A 54 -12.51 33.84 -16.45
CA TYR A 54 -11.94 35.13 -16.88
C TYR A 54 -11.45 35.96 -15.70
N GLU A 55 -12.19 35.97 -14.58
CA GLU A 55 -11.78 36.61 -13.33
C GLU A 55 -10.57 35.91 -12.71
N THR A 56 -9.60 36.72 -12.27
CA THR A 56 -8.35 36.25 -11.66
C THR A 56 -8.59 35.48 -10.37
N ALA A 57 -9.45 35.98 -9.47
CA ALA A 57 -9.75 35.33 -8.20
C ALA A 57 -10.38 33.93 -8.36
N SER A 58 -11.32 33.80 -9.30
CA SER A 58 -12.00 32.53 -9.60
C SER A 58 -11.05 31.53 -10.26
N ARG A 59 -10.15 32.02 -11.12
CA ARG A 59 -9.08 31.21 -11.73
C ARG A 59 -8.08 30.71 -10.70
N GLU A 60 -7.61 31.55 -9.79
CA GLU A 60 -6.67 31.15 -8.74
C GLU A 60 -7.27 30.06 -7.84
N ARG A 61 -8.51 30.23 -7.39
CA ARG A 61 -9.22 29.20 -6.61
C ARG A 61 -9.30 27.86 -7.35
N CYS A 62 -9.64 27.87 -8.65
CA CYS A 62 -9.68 26.65 -9.46
C CYS A 62 -8.33 25.94 -9.54
N LEU A 63 -7.25 26.71 -9.73
CA LEU A 63 -5.89 26.18 -9.79
C LEU A 63 -5.46 25.59 -8.44
N THR A 64 -5.76 26.25 -7.33
CA THR A 64 -5.43 25.77 -5.98
C THR A 64 -6.17 24.49 -5.63
N ILE A 65 -7.48 24.41 -5.93
CA ILE A 65 -8.28 23.19 -5.68
C ILE A 65 -7.70 22.01 -6.46
N MET A 66 -7.42 22.20 -7.73
CA MET A 66 -6.77 21.19 -8.56
C MET A 66 -5.42 20.74 -7.96
N GLU A 67 -4.59 21.67 -7.50
CA GLU A 67 -3.28 21.35 -6.95
C GLU A 67 -3.40 20.46 -5.70
N LEU A 68 -4.39 20.77 -4.85
CA LEU A 68 -4.73 19.94 -3.70
C LEU A 68 -5.24 18.55 -4.11
N GLU A 69 -6.15 18.46 -5.08
CA GLU A 69 -6.66 17.17 -5.59
C GLU A 69 -5.55 16.30 -6.17
N ASN A 70 -4.61 16.89 -6.90
CA ASN A 70 -3.45 16.19 -7.44
C ASN A 70 -2.53 15.68 -6.33
N PHE A 71 -2.28 16.49 -5.31
CA PHE A 71 -1.50 16.09 -4.14
C PHE A 71 -2.17 14.94 -3.36
N GLN A 72 -3.48 15.03 -3.12
CA GLN A 72 -4.24 13.97 -2.46
C GLN A 72 -4.24 12.68 -3.27
N THR A 73 -4.47 12.77 -4.58
CA THR A 73 -4.50 11.61 -5.48
C THR A 73 -3.15 10.89 -5.51
N LYS A 74 -2.03 11.63 -5.58
CA LYS A 74 -0.69 11.07 -5.47
C LYS A 74 -0.44 10.41 -4.11
N SER A 75 -0.82 11.08 -3.03
CA SER A 75 -0.64 10.58 -1.67
C SER A 75 -1.41 9.29 -1.41
N ILE A 76 -2.69 9.23 -1.78
CA ILE A 76 -3.52 8.02 -1.71
C ILE A 76 -2.92 6.91 -2.57
N GLY A 77 -2.45 7.28 -3.77
CA GLY A 77 -1.79 6.34 -4.67
C GLY A 77 -0.54 5.71 -4.05
N ILE A 78 0.32 6.49 -3.39
CA ILE A 78 1.52 5.98 -2.71
C ILE A 78 1.11 5.10 -1.53
N PHE A 79 0.15 5.53 -0.72
CA PHE A 79 -0.32 4.79 0.45
C PHE A 79 -0.87 3.41 0.09
N ASN A 80 -1.75 3.33 -0.92
CA ASN A 80 -2.30 2.05 -1.38
C ASN A 80 -1.21 1.09 -1.88
N ARG A 81 -0.17 1.61 -2.52
CA ARG A 81 0.95 0.80 -3.02
C ARG A 81 1.79 0.24 -1.87
N VAL A 82 2.10 1.08 -0.87
CA VAL A 82 2.79 0.63 0.34
C VAL A 82 1.98 -0.46 1.05
N LEU A 83 0.66 -0.27 1.18
CA LEU A 83 -0.26 -1.26 1.75
C LEU A 83 -0.19 -2.60 1.02
N ILE A 84 -0.20 -2.61 -0.32
CA ILE A 84 -0.08 -3.84 -1.12
C ILE A 84 1.24 -4.55 -0.82
N ILE A 85 2.36 -3.81 -0.78
CA ILE A 85 3.69 -4.38 -0.52
C ILE A 85 3.76 -5.05 0.85
N ILE A 86 3.22 -4.39 1.89
CA ILE A 86 3.30 -4.91 3.28
C ILE A 86 2.20 -5.91 3.64
N SER A 87 1.17 -6.05 2.80
CA SER A 87 -0.04 -6.84 3.11
C SER A 87 0.28 -8.29 3.49
N LEU A 88 0.97 -9.02 2.62
CA LEU A 88 1.28 -10.44 2.84
C LEU A 88 2.26 -10.67 4.01
N PRO A 89 3.37 -9.90 4.15
CA PRO A 89 4.20 -9.96 5.35
C PRO A 89 3.43 -9.71 6.66
N SER A 90 2.50 -8.75 6.65
CA SER A 90 1.69 -8.41 7.83
C SER A 90 0.73 -9.54 8.20
N ILE A 91 0.07 -10.15 7.21
CA ILE A 91 -0.80 -11.31 7.40
C ILE A 91 0.01 -12.51 7.91
N ALA A 92 1.17 -12.77 7.31
CA ALA A 92 2.07 -13.86 7.71
C ALA A 92 2.52 -13.72 9.18
N LEU A 93 2.88 -12.50 9.61
CA LEU A 93 3.21 -12.20 11.00
C LEU A 93 2.02 -12.45 11.95
N MET A 94 0.83 -12.00 11.56
CA MET A 94 -0.38 -12.24 12.37
C MET A 94 -0.67 -13.73 12.53
N ILE A 95 -0.62 -14.50 11.44
CA ILE A 95 -0.82 -15.95 11.46
C ILE A 95 0.19 -16.62 12.39
N PHE A 96 1.47 -16.27 12.27
CA PHE A 96 2.52 -16.84 13.12
C PHE A 96 2.29 -16.51 14.61
N TYR A 97 1.91 -15.28 14.93
CA TYR A 97 1.59 -14.85 16.29
C TYR A 97 0.41 -15.63 16.88
N PHE A 98 -0.66 -15.81 16.10
CA PHE A 98 -1.82 -16.59 16.54
C PHE A 98 -1.47 -18.05 16.85
N PHE A 99 -0.67 -18.69 16.01
CA PHE A 99 -0.21 -20.06 16.26
C PHE A 99 0.70 -20.16 17.49
N ASP A 100 1.61 -19.20 17.70
CA ASP A 100 2.45 -19.17 18.90
C ASP A 100 1.62 -19.03 20.18
N LYS A 101 0.67 -18.09 20.18
CA LYS A 101 -0.20 -17.83 21.33
C LYS A 101 -1.05 -19.06 21.69
N LYS A 102 -1.58 -19.76 20.68
CA LYS A 102 -2.38 -20.99 20.88
C LYS A 102 -1.55 -22.10 21.54
N ASP A 103 -0.34 -22.34 21.06
CA ASP A 103 0.57 -23.36 21.62
C ASP A 103 1.00 -23.02 23.06
N ASN A 104 1.32 -21.75 23.34
CA ASN A 104 1.70 -21.30 24.68
C ASN A 104 0.55 -21.43 25.69
N THR A 105 -0.68 -21.23 25.23
CA THR A 105 -1.89 -21.41 26.06
C THR A 105 -2.17 -22.90 26.32
N ALA A 106 -1.98 -23.76 25.31
CA ALA A 106 -2.13 -25.21 25.45
C ALA A 106 -1.09 -25.80 26.42
N LYS A 107 0.18 -25.37 26.32
CA LYS A 107 1.25 -25.77 27.26
C LYS A 107 0.97 -25.34 28.71
N LYS A 108 0.37 -24.16 28.93
CA LYS A 108 -0.03 -23.73 30.29
C LYS A 108 -1.15 -24.59 30.88
N ARG A 109 -2.08 -25.09 30.06
CA ARG A 109 -3.16 -26.00 30.51
C ARG A 109 -2.64 -27.39 30.87
N THR A 110 -1.71 -27.94 30.10
CA THR A 110 -1.13 -29.27 30.41
C THR A 110 -0.21 -29.25 31.62
N ARG A 111 0.42 -28.13 31.96
CA ARG A 111 1.29 -27.99 33.15
C ARG A 111 0.51 -27.75 34.47
N LYS A 112 -0.79 -27.44 34.38
CA LYS A 112 -1.69 -27.26 35.54
C LYS A 112 -2.51 -28.51 35.87
N LYS A 113 -2.46 -29.54 35.02
CA LYS A 113 -3.07 -30.86 35.24
C LYS A 113 -2.00 -31.80 35.77
#